data_AF-A0A7S2ZA62-F1
#
_entry.id   AF-A0A7S2ZA62-F1
#
_cell.length_a   1.000
_cell.length_b   1.000
_cell.length_c   1.000
_cell.angle_alpha   90.00
_cell.angle_beta   90.00
_cell.angle_gamma   90.00
#
_symmetry.space_group_name_H-M   'P 1'
#
loop_
_entity.id
_entity.type
_entity.pdbx_description
1 polymer ?
#
loop_
_entity_poly.entity_id
_entity_poly.type
_entity_poly.pdbx_seq_one_letter_code
_entity_poly.pdbx_strand_id
1 'polypeptide(L)'
;RRWGGLATGAMGGVCFGGFAPALNVAVNDPFGFTRDPSRPLSVGSANMIFASAFAVSAVFLQLGKLRERKRHLSAGWGAIVADYGRDGGRARHYAVGAGAICSVGNFLQFDGGKRAGFAVADLVQAFPVVGTVWGVVLFGDYKGASRRVALLLANVYFFYLLAAVLIGLSAQASD
;
A
#
# COMPACT_ATOMS: atom_id res chain seq x y z
N ARG A 1 -20.28 14.72 3.60
CA ARG A 1 -19.83 13.47 2.92
C ARG A 1 -18.45 13.60 2.25
N ARG A 2 -18.20 14.60 1.38
CA ARG A 2 -16.88 14.79 0.70
C ARG A 2 -15.70 14.97 1.67
N TRP A 3 -15.83 15.86 2.66
CA TRP A 3 -14.78 16.08 3.67
C TRP A 3 -14.47 14.86 4.54
N GLY A 4 -15.48 14.04 4.87
CA GLY A 4 -15.27 12.80 5.62
C GLY A 4 -14.49 11.74 4.82
N GLY A 5 -14.74 11.65 3.51
CA GLY A 5 -13.96 10.80 2.61
C GLY A 5 -12.52 11.26 2.47
N LEU A 6 -12.31 12.58 2.29
CA LEU A 6 -10.98 13.18 2.25
C LEU A 6 -10.19 12.96 3.55
N ALA A 7 -10.81 13.19 4.70
CA ALA A 7 -10.19 12.97 6.00
C ALA A 7 -9.82 11.49 6.22
N THR A 8 -10.69 10.57 5.83
CA THR A 8 -10.41 9.11 5.94
C THR A 8 -9.25 8.71 5.02
N GLY A 9 -9.21 9.22 3.80
CA GLY A 9 -8.11 8.97 2.86
C GLY A 9 -6.78 9.54 3.36
N ALA A 10 -6.79 10.79 3.86
CA ALA A 10 -5.61 11.43 4.43
C ALA A 10 -5.09 10.68 5.67
N MET A 11 -5.99 10.25 6.56
CA MET A 11 -5.64 9.41 7.70
C MET A 11 -5.00 8.09 7.25
N GLY A 12 -5.55 7.47 6.20
CA GLY A 12 -4.95 6.30 5.58
C GLY A 12 -3.51 6.56 5.11
N GLY A 13 -3.27 7.70 4.47
CA GLY A 13 -1.93 8.15 4.07
C GLY A 13 -0.97 8.29 5.26
N VAL A 14 -1.42 8.88 6.37
CA VAL A 14 -0.61 8.99 7.60
C VAL A 14 -0.28 7.60 8.16
N CYS A 15 -1.25 6.70 8.22
CA CYS A 15 -1.03 5.32 8.67
C CYS A 15 -0.04 4.57 7.77
N PHE A 16 -0.18 4.66 6.45
CA PHE A 16 0.77 4.08 5.50
C PHE A 16 2.15 4.74 5.56
N GLY A 17 2.23 6.03 5.86
CA GLY A 17 3.50 6.75 6.03
C GLY A 17 4.33 6.23 7.21
N GLY A 18 3.69 5.70 8.25
CA GLY A 18 4.38 5.09 9.40
C GLY A 18 5.05 3.75 9.09
N PHE A 19 4.74 3.12 7.95
CA PHE A 19 5.27 1.81 7.57
C PHE A 19 6.78 1.81 7.37
N ALA A 20 7.30 2.70 6.51
CA ALA A 20 8.72 2.72 6.16
C ALA A 20 9.63 3.01 7.38
N PRO A 21 9.32 3.99 8.25
CA PRO A 21 10.06 4.18 9.50
C PRO A 21 10.04 2.96 10.41
N ALA A 22 8.89 2.33 10.61
CA ALA A 22 8.77 1.15 11.48
C ALA A 22 9.59 -0.03 10.96
N LEU A 23 9.59 -0.25 9.66
CA LEU A 23 10.39 -1.32 9.03
C LEU A 23 11.89 -1.01 9.08
N ASN A 24 12.28 0.26 8.90
CA ASN A 24 13.67 0.69 9.03
C ASN A 24 14.17 0.51 10.48
N VAL A 25 13.36 0.83 11.48
CA VAL A 25 13.68 0.53 12.89
C VAL A 25 13.85 -0.97 13.13
N ALA A 26 12.99 -1.82 12.54
CA ALA A 26 13.07 -3.26 12.71
C ALA A 26 14.31 -3.90 12.06
N VAL A 27 14.86 -3.31 10.99
CA VAL A 27 15.98 -3.87 10.23
C VAL A 27 17.31 -3.21 10.58
N ASN A 28 17.36 -1.88 10.62
CA ASN A 28 18.59 -1.11 10.78
C ASN A 28 18.75 -0.54 12.20
N ASP A 29 17.67 -0.50 12.99
CA ASP A 29 17.62 0.02 14.36
C ASP A 29 18.44 1.32 14.59
N PRO A 30 18.13 2.42 13.87
CA PRO A 30 18.92 3.65 13.93
C PRO A 30 18.91 4.30 15.31
N PHE A 31 17.94 3.96 16.16
CA PHE A 31 17.79 4.48 17.52
C PHE A 31 18.31 3.53 18.61
N GLY A 32 18.74 2.31 18.25
CA GLY A 32 19.22 1.32 19.22
C GLY A 32 18.14 0.74 20.14
N PHE A 33 16.87 0.72 19.73
CA PHE A 33 15.75 0.24 20.53
C PHE A 33 15.65 -1.29 20.59
N THR A 34 16.15 -1.99 19.58
CA THR A 34 15.87 -3.42 19.35
C THR A 34 17.14 -4.26 19.17
N ARG A 35 18.30 -3.64 19.35
CA ARG A 35 19.64 -4.20 19.10
C ARG A 35 19.95 -5.40 20.00
N ASP A 36 19.65 -6.60 19.50
CA ASP A 36 20.37 -7.83 19.87
C ASP A 36 21.35 -8.17 18.72
N PRO A 37 22.65 -7.82 18.85
CA PRO A 37 23.64 -8.08 17.80
C PRO A 37 23.79 -9.56 17.45
N SER A 38 23.34 -10.47 18.33
CA SER A 38 23.43 -11.91 18.10
C SER A 38 22.34 -12.45 17.17
N ARG A 39 21.28 -11.66 16.90
CA ARG A 39 20.09 -12.07 16.13
C ARG A 39 19.51 -10.95 15.26
N PRO A 40 20.26 -10.43 14.28
CA PRO A 40 19.73 -9.38 13.40
C PRO A 40 18.55 -9.89 12.56
N LEU A 41 17.49 -9.09 12.48
CA LEU A 41 16.32 -9.40 11.64
C LEU A 41 16.60 -9.00 10.20
N SER A 42 16.71 -9.97 9.29
CA SER A 42 16.89 -9.66 7.87
C SER A 42 15.69 -8.90 7.31
N VAL A 43 15.90 -8.06 6.28
CA VAL A 43 14.82 -7.37 5.52
C VAL A 43 13.73 -8.36 5.07
N GLY A 44 14.13 -9.57 4.68
CA GLY A 44 13.20 -10.61 4.23
C GLY A 44 12.32 -11.15 5.34
N SER A 45 12.93 -11.43 6.49
CA SER A 45 12.23 -11.88 7.69
C SER A 45 11.29 -10.79 8.22
N ALA A 46 11.75 -9.54 8.24
CA ALA A 46 10.94 -8.38 8.60
C ALA A 46 9.73 -8.23 7.67
N ASN A 47 9.92 -8.33 6.36
CA ASN A 47 8.84 -8.28 5.38
C ASN A 47 7.84 -9.45 5.56
N MET A 48 8.29 -10.66 5.89
CA MET A 48 7.40 -11.79 6.14
C MET A 48 6.50 -11.56 7.37
N ILE A 49 7.09 -11.06 8.46
CA ILE A 49 6.35 -10.70 9.68
C ILE A 49 5.35 -9.58 9.36
N PHE A 50 5.79 -8.53 8.66
CA PHE A 50 4.93 -7.44 8.20
C PHE A 50 3.77 -7.94 7.35
N ALA A 51 4.04 -8.73 6.30
CA ALA A 51 3.01 -9.23 5.39
C ALA A 51 1.96 -10.08 6.12
N SER A 52 2.41 -10.91 7.07
CA SER A 52 1.53 -11.73 7.91
C SER A 52 0.65 -10.86 8.80
N ALA A 53 1.26 -9.92 9.54
CA ALA A 53 0.53 -9.00 10.42
C ALA A 53 -0.44 -8.10 9.64
N PHE A 54 -0.04 -7.61 8.47
CA PHE A 54 -0.86 -6.80 7.58
C PHE A 54 -2.07 -7.60 7.06
N ALA A 55 -1.85 -8.82 6.56
CA ALA A 55 -2.92 -9.67 6.05
C ALA A 55 -3.96 -9.99 7.14
N VAL A 56 -3.50 -10.41 8.32
CA VAL A 56 -4.36 -10.72 9.46
C VAL A 56 -5.15 -9.48 9.90
N SER A 57 -4.48 -8.35 10.05
CA SER A 57 -5.12 -7.09 10.48
C SER A 57 -6.14 -6.60 9.45
N ALA A 58 -5.80 -6.64 8.16
CA ALA A 58 -6.70 -6.25 7.08
C ALA A 58 -7.97 -7.11 7.06
N VAL A 59 -7.84 -8.43 7.23
CA VAL A 59 -8.99 -9.34 7.31
C VAL A 59 -9.86 -8.99 8.51
N PHE A 60 -9.29 -8.83 9.71
CA PHE A 60 -10.07 -8.50 10.91
C PHE A 60 -10.83 -7.16 10.79
N LEU A 61 -10.17 -6.12 10.30
CA LEU A 61 -10.79 -4.80 10.11
C LEU A 61 -11.93 -4.85 9.07
N GLN A 62 -11.75 -5.59 7.98
CA GLN A 62 -12.77 -5.74 6.93
C GLN A 62 -13.95 -6.57 7.41
N LEU A 63 -13.72 -7.64 8.18
CA LEU A 63 -14.77 -8.44 8.80
C LEU A 63 -15.60 -7.63 9.81
N GLY A 64 -14.96 -6.77 10.61
CA GLY A 64 -15.64 -5.86 11.51
C GLY A 64 -16.61 -4.92 10.77
N LYS A 65 -16.14 -4.28 9.70
CA LYS A 65 -16.99 -3.41 8.85
C LYS A 65 -18.06 -4.18 8.09
N LEU A 66 -17.78 -5.40 7.65
CA LEU A 66 -18.77 -6.26 7.01
C LEU A 66 -19.90 -6.60 7.98
N ARG A 67 -19.55 -6.99 9.21
CA ARG A 67 -20.53 -7.27 10.28
C ARG A 67 -21.39 -6.05 10.55
N GLU A 68 -20.80 -4.86 10.67
CA GLU A 68 -21.53 -3.62 10.87
C GLU A 68 -22.54 -3.32 9.75
N ARG A 69 -22.11 -3.40 8.49
CA ARG A 69 -22.99 -3.15 7.33
C ARG A 69 -24.14 -4.15 7.23
N LYS A 70 -23.89 -5.41 7.60
CA LYS A 70 -24.85 -6.51 7.50
C LYS A 70 -25.53 -6.85 8.83
N ARG A 71 -25.51 -5.94 9.83
CA ARG A 71 -26.21 -6.12 11.12
C ARG A 71 -27.70 -6.43 10.98
N HIS A 72 -28.33 -5.98 9.89
CA HIS A 72 -29.74 -6.21 9.59
C HIS A 72 -30.08 -7.66 9.19
N LEU A 73 -29.09 -8.48 8.84
CA LEU A 73 -29.36 -9.85 8.36
C LEU A 73 -29.83 -10.81 9.47
N SER A 74 -29.88 -10.39 10.74
CA SER A 74 -30.36 -11.13 11.95
C SER A 74 -29.87 -12.58 12.14
N ALA A 75 -29.01 -13.07 11.24
CA ALA A 75 -28.48 -14.42 11.18
C ALA A 75 -26.99 -14.40 11.58
N GLY A 76 -26.53 -15.51 12.16
CA GLY A 76 -25.15 -15.67 12.64
C GLY A 76 -24.09 -15.54 11.53
N TRP A 77 -22.81 -15.59 11.92
CA TRP A 77 -21.66 -15.40 11.01
C TRP A 77 -21.71 -16.22 9.72
N GLY A 78 -22.29 -17.43 9.75
CA GLY A 78 -22.45 -18.27 8.56
C GLY A 78 -23.28 -17.61 7.45
N ALA A 79 -24.32 -16.86 7.79
CA ALA A 79 -25.14 -16.15 6.80
C ALA A 79 -24.41 -14.96 6.19
N ILE A 80 -23.66 -14.21 6.99
CA ILE A 80 -22.84 -13.08 6.53
C ILE A 80 -21.75 -13.56 5.55
N VAL A 81 -21.08 -14.67 5.88
CA VAL A 81 -20.04 -15.28 5.03
C VAL A 81 -20.64 -15.86 3.75
N ALA A 82 -21.76 -16.59 3.84
CA ALA A 82 -22.44 -17.14 2.67
C ALA A 82 -22.93 -16.04 1.72
N ASP A 83 -23.43 -14.93 2.26
CA ASP A 83 -23.86 -13.76 1.50
C ASP A 83 -22.68 -13.03 0.86
N TYR A 84 -21.58 -12.80 1.60
CA TYR A 84 -20.32 -12.30 1.03
C TYR A 84 -19.81 -13.21 -0.09
N GLY A 85 -19.95 -14.53 0.09
CA GLY A 85 -19.64 -15.57 -0.89
C GLY A 85 -20.51 -15.57 -2.14
N ARG A 86 -21.61 -14.79 -2.20
CA ARG A 86 -22.43 -14.58 -3.41
C ARG A 86 -22.27 -13.21 -4.08
N ASP A 87 -21.83 -12.21 -3.34
CA ASP A 87 -21.62 -10.81 -3.78
C ASP A 87 -20.44 -10.58 -4.77
N GLY A 88 -20.67 -9.97 -5.95
CA GLY A 88 -19.59 -9.46 -6.83
C GLY A 88 -19.20 -10.29 -8.05
N GLY A 89 -19.78 -11.48 -8.27
CA GLY A 89 -19.66 -12.26 -9.52
C GLY A 89 -18.24 -12.34 -10.12
N ARG A 90 -18.12 -12.11 -11.44
CA ARG A 90 -16.82 -12.11 -12.15
C ARG A 90 -15.84 -11.03 -11.68
N ALA A 91 -16.32 -9.95 -11.07
CA ALA A 91 -15.46 -8.86 -10.59
C ALA A 91 -14.50 -9.31 -9.47
N ARG A 92 -14.84 -10.38 -8.75
CA ARG A 92 -13.98 -10.97 -7.72
C ARG A 92 -12.66 -11.48 -8.26
N HIS A 93 -12.64 -12.04 -9.47
CA HIS A 93 -11.41 -12.55 -10.05
C HIS A 93 -10.41 -11.42 -10.29
N TYR A 94 -10.88 -10.22 -10.66
CA TYR A 94 -10.02 -9.03 -10.73
C TYR A 94 -9.53 -8.59 -9.35
N ALA A 95 -10.34 -8.68 -8.30
CA ALA A 95 -9.90 -8.39 -6.93
C ALA A 95 -8.83 -9.37 -6.43
N VAL A 96 -8.99 -10.67 -6.72
CA VAL A 96 -7.98 -11.70 -6.43
C VAL A 96 -6.71 -11.44 -7.23
N GLY A 97 -6.84 -11.15 -8.53
CA GLY A 97 -5.71 -10.80 -9.39
C GLY A 97 -4.95 -9.56 -8.91
N ALA A 98 -5.67 -8.51 -8.49
CA ALA A 98 -5.08 -7.31 -7.91
C ALA A 98 -4.30 -7.62 -6.63
N GLY A 99 -4.85 -8.47 -5.75
CA GLY A 99 -4.14 -8.96 -4.56
C GLY A 99 -2.86 -9.71 -4.92
N ALA A 100 -2.92 -10.65 -5.85
CA ALA A 100 -1.76 -11.42 -6.29
C ALA A 100 -0.65 -10.54 -6.90
N ILE A 101 -1.01 -9.61 -7.78
CA ILE A 101 -0.06 -8.66 -8.40
C ILE A 101 0.58 -7.78 -7.32
N CYS A 102 -0.22 -7.27 -6.38
CA CYS A 102 0.28 -6.46 -5.26
C CYS A 102 1.27 -7.24 -4.39
N SER A 103 0.98 -8.52 -4.09
CA SER A 103 1.91 -9.38 -3.34
C SER A 103 3.24 -9.60 -4.05
N VAL A 104 3.22 -9.78 -5.38
CA VAL A 104 4.46 -9.84 -6.18
C VAL A 104 5.23 -8.53 -6.12
N GLY A 105 4.54 -7.39 -6.26
CA GLY A 105 5.15 -6.06 -6.12
C GLY A 105 5.83 -5.87 -4.76
N ASN A 106 5.16 -6.23 -3.66
CA ASN A 106 5.72 -6.19 -2.31
C ASN A 106 6.94 -7.11 -2.16
N PHE A 107 6.90 -8.31 -2.74
CA PHE A 107 8.06 -9.21 -2.73
C PHE A 107 9.26 -8.61 -3.46
N LEU A 108 9.06 -8.12 -4.70
CA LEU A 108 10.13 -7.52 -5.51
C LEU A 108 10.72 -6.26 -4.89
N GLN A 109 9.89 -5.44 -4.24
CA GLN A 109 10.33 -4.26 -3.50
C GLN A 109 11.40 -4.62 -2.46
N PHE A 110 11.11 -5.59 -1.59
CA PHE A 110 12.02 -5.96 -0.50
C PHE A 110 13.16 -6.86 -0.95
N ASP A 111 12.98 -7.64 -2.01
CA ASP A 111 14.07 -8.39 -2.62
C ASP A 111 15.09 -7.44 -3.29
N GLY A 112 14.62 -6.39 -3.98
CA GLY A 112 15.47 -5.31 -4.48
C GLY A 112 16.18 -4.55 -3.35
N GLY A 113 15.46 -4.23 -2.28
CA GLY A 113 16.02 -3.58 -1.10
C GLY A 113 17.13 -4.36 -0.41
N LYS A 114 17.06 -5.69 -0.39
CA LYS A 114 18.16 -6.54 0.11
C LYS A 114 19.42 -6.44 -0.76
N ARG A 115 19.26 -6.24 -2.07
CA ARG A 115 20.36 -6.27 -3.04
C ARG A 115 21.06 -4.92 -3.19
N ALA A 116 20.33 -3.83 -3.03
CA ALA A 116 20.83 -2.48 -3.32
C ALA A 116 20.43 -1.44 -2.25
N GLY A 117 20.13 -1.90 -1.03
CA GLY A 117 19.84 -1.05 0.11
C GLY A 117 18.38 -0.59 0.23
N PHE A 118 18.04 -0.06 1.42
CA PHE A 118 16.67 0.32 1.76
C PHE A 118 16.10 1.43 0.86
N ALA A 119 16.96 2.34 0.38
CA ALA A 119 16.55 3.38 -0.57
C ALA A 119 15.99 2.81 -1.88
N VAL A 120 16.50 1.66 -2.36
CA VAL A 120 15.94 0.98 -3.53
C VAL A 120 14.57 0.37 -3.24
N ALA A 121 14.34 -0.12 -2.02
CA ALA A 121 13.00 -0.55 -1.61
C ALA A 121 12.00 0.62 -1.61
N ASP A 122 12.45 1.83 -1.29
CA ASP A 122 11.60 3.03 -1.29
C ASP A 122 11.20 3.52 -2.69
N LEU A 123 11.86 3.05 -3.75
CA LEU A 123 11.45 3.38 -5.13
C LEU A 123 10.03 2.91 -5.46
N VAL A 124 9.48 1.94 -4.72
CA VAL A 124 8.08 1.54 -4.89
C VAL A 124 7.13 2.73 -4.77
N GLN A 125 7.50 3.79 -4.03
CA GLN A 125 6.68 4.98 -3.81
C GLN A 125 6.29 5.71 -5.12
N ALA A 126 6.90 5.36 -6.26
CA ALA A 126 6.46 5.79 -7.59
C ALA A 126 5.18 5.11 -8.10
N PHE A 127 4.70 4.04 -7.45
CA PHE A 127 3.50 3.29 -7.88
C PHE A 127 2.23 4.15 -8.07
N PRO A 128 1.98 5.25 -7.32
CA PRO A 128 0.84 6.12 -7.56
C PRO A 128 0.84 6.74 -8.96
N VAL A 129 2.01 7.03 -9.53
CA VAL A 129 2.13 7.55 -10.92
C VAL A 129 1.66 6.49 -11.90
N VAL A 130 2.14 5.26 -11.76
CA VAL A 130 1.72 4.15 -12.64
C VAL A 130 0.22 3.94 -12.54
N GLY A 131 -0.34 3.83 -11.33
CA GLY A 131 -1.77 3.61 -11.14
C GLY A 131 -2.65 4.72 -11.71
N THR A 132 -2.24 5.98 -11.54
CA THR A 132 -2.99 7.12 -12.08
C THR A 132 -2.86 7.27 -13.59
N VAL A 133 -1.75 6.84 -14.21
CA VAL A 133 -1.64 6.75 -15.68
C VAL A 133 -2.67 5.77 -16.24
N TRP A 134 -2.83 4.58 -15.63
CA TRP A 134 -3.90 3.65 -16.02
C TRP A 134 -5.28 4.32 -15.91
N GLY A 135 -5.54 5.02 -14.80
CA GLY A 135 -6.78 5.77 -14.58
C GLY A 135 -7.05 6.80 -15.69
N VAL A 136 -6.10 7.70 -15.93
CA VAL A 136 -6.25 8.80 -16.89
C VAL A 136 -6.33 8.30 -18.33
N VAL A 137 -5.40 7.42 -18.73
CA VAL A 137 -5.23 7.00 -20.13
C VAL A 137 -6.24 5.94 -20.53
N LEU A 138 -6.45 4.92 -19.69
CA LEU A 138 -7.21 3.73 -20.05
C LEU A 138 -8.63 3.76 -19.50
N PHE A 139 -8.82 4.19 -18.26
CA PHE A 139 -10.16 4.28 -17.67
C PHE A 139 -10.87 5.60 -18.01
N GLY A 140 -10.11 6.59 -18.47
CA GLY A 140 -10.65 7.92 -18.78
C GLY A 140 -11.07 8.67 -17.52
N ASP A 141 -10.45 8.36 -16.38
CA ASP A 141 -10.56 9.17 -15.19
C ASP A 141 -10.15 10.60 -15.57
N TYR A 142 -10.92 11.59 -15.11
CA TYR A 142 -10.72 13.01 -15.43
C TYR A 142 -11.06 13.43 -16.88
N LYS A 143 -11.76 12.60 -17.68
CA LYS A 143 -12.39 13.07 -18.94
C LYS A 143 -13.34 14.26 -18.66
N GLY A 144 -13.09 15.39 -19.32
CA GLY A 144 -13.84 16.64 -19.09
C GLY A 144 -13.37 17.46 -17.88
N ALA A 145 -12.25 17.11 -17.25
CA ALA A 145 -11.69 17.89 -16.15
C ALA A 145 -11.21 19.27 -16.60
N SER A 146 -11.36 20.26 -15.72
CA SER A 146 -10.91 21.62 -16.00
C SER A 146 -9.39 21.71 -16.17
N ARG A 147 -8.91 22.75 -16.88
CA ARG A 147 -7.47 23.05 -17.02
C ARG A 147 -6.74 23.12 -15.67
N ARG A 148 -7.41 23.60 -14.62
CA ARG A 148 -6.84 23.65 -13.25
C ARG A 148 -6.56 22.25 -12.70
N VAL A 149 -7.47 21.31 -12.88
CA VAL A 149 -7.29 19.91 -12.43
C VAL A 149 -6.19 19.23 -13.23
N ALA A 150 -6.12 19.47 -14.54
CA ALA A 150 -5.03 18.95 -15.38
C ALA A 150 -3.65 19.48 -14.92
N LEU A 151 -3.54 20.78 -14.60
CA LEU A 151 -2.31 21.36 -14.07
C LEU A 151 -1.94 20.80 -12.70
N LEU A 152 -2.90 20.63 -11.80
CA LEU A 152 -2.66 20.01 -10.49
C LEU A 152 -2.17 18.56 -10.63
N LEU A 153 -2.78 17.78 -11.53
CA LEU A 153 -2.38 16.41 -11.79
C LEU A 153 -0.97 16.33 -12.40
N ALA A 154 -0.67 17.20 -13.36
CA ALA A 154 0.67 17.31 -13.94
C ALA A 154 1.74 17.65 -12.88
N ASN A 155 1.44 18.58 -11.97
CA ASN A 155 2.33 18.91 -10.86
C ASN A 155 2.55 17.72 -9.92
N VAL A 156 1.48 16.98 -9.58
CA VAL A 156 1.60 15.76 -8.77
C VAL A 156 2.54 14.76 -9.43
N TYR A 157 2.43 14.53 -10.74
CA TYR A 157 3.33 13.63 -11.47
C TYR A 157 4.77 14.11 -11.46
N PHE A 158 4.99 15.40 -11.67
CA PHE A 158 6.32 15.99 -11.62
C PHE A 158 6.98 15.73 -10.26
N PHE A 159 6.30 16.02 -9.15
CA PHE A 159 6.87 15.82 -7.81
C PHE A 159 7.10 14.35 -7.47
N TYR A 160 6.21 13.43 -7.86
CA TYR A 160 6.43 12.00 -7.64
C TYR A 160 7.62 11.46 -8.43
N LEU A 161 7.75 11.82 -9.70
CA LEU A 161 8.88 11.39 -10.54
C LEU A 161 10.19 11.98 -10.03
N LEU A 162 10.18 13.27 -9.66
CA LEU A 162 11.34 13.91 -9.06
C LEU A 162 11.76 13.22 -7.77
N ALA A 163 10.81 12.91 -6.87
CA ALA A 163 11.10 12.17 -5.64
C ALA A 163 11.70 10.79 -5.92
N ALA A 164 11.13 10.03 -6.86
CA ALA A 164 11.64 8.71 -7.22
C ALA A 164 13.07 8.77 -7.78
N VAL A 165 13.36 9.74 -8.66
CA VAL A 165 14.72 9.96 -9.19
C VAL A 165 15.69 10.32 -8.07
N LEU A 166 15.31 11.24 -7.17
CA LEU A 166 16.16 11.65 -6.05
C LEU A 166 16.46 10.50 -5.09
N ILE A 167 15.48 9.65 -4.80
CA ILE A 167 15.68 8.42 -3.99
C ILE A 167 16.64 7.45 -4.69
N GLY A 168 16.48 7.25 -6.00
CA GLY A 168 17.37 6.37 -6.77
C GLY A 168 18.80 6.90 -6.86
N LEU A 169 18.98 8.22 -6.94
CA LEU A 169 20.30 8.85 -6.91
C LEU A 169 20.93 8.78 -5.51
N SER A 170 20.16 8.96 -4.44
CA SER A 170 20.68 8.85 -3.08
C SER A 170 21.11 7.43 -2.73
N ALA A 171 20.43 6.42 -3.29
CA ALA A 171 20.85 5.02 -3.16
C ALA A 171 22.24 4.78 -3.75
N GLN A 172 22.52 5.32 -4.95
CA GLN A 172 23.82 5.16 -5.62
C GLN A 172 24.95 5.96 -4.96
N ALA A 173 24.64 7.07 -4.28
CA ALA A 173 25.63 7.87 -3.58
C ALA A 173 26.05 7.29 -2.21
N SER A 174 25.43 6.20 -1.77
CA SER A 174 25.73 5.54 -0.49
C SER A 174 26.68 4.33 -0.64
N ASP A 175 27.04 3.96 -1.87
CA ASP A 175 28.09 2.98 -2.22
C ASP A 175 29.44 3.68 -2.44
#